data_AF-A0A6B1D7Q4-F1
#
_entry.id   AF-A0A6B1D7Q4-F1
#
_cell.length_a   1.000
_cell.length_b   1.000
_cell.length_c   1.000
_cell.angle_alpha   90.00
_cell.angle_beta   90.00
_cell.angle_gamma   90.00
#
_symmetry.space_group_name_H-M   'P 1'
#
loop_
_entity.id
_entity.type
_entity.pdbx_description
1 polymer ?
#
loop_
_entity_poly.entity_id
_entity_poly.type
_entity_poly.pdbx_seq_one_letter_code
_entity_poly.pdbx_strand_id
1 'polypeptide(L)'
;MAEEERELELKARKIYELLVEEYDEPEWNPTRSGFEQLIQTILSANTNDRNSGRAFETLKMRFAGDWDAVRTAPLEEIKDAIRTAGMYNQKAPHIVETLEILHREKGRYNLDHVREMAPAAAQTYLQRFPGVGHKTASIVLLFAYGMAAFPVDTHVQRVTQRLGMSGRRASTEKIKSVWEEMLPEETYYCLHVNLIRHGRSVCSARTPRCAVCCLNDECDYNVHAGDWGEVLPDQESRTQKKPPDASTGGI
;
A
#
# COMPACT_ATOMS: atom_id res chain seq x y z
N MET A 1 15.42 22.12 -13.00
CA MET A 1 15.89 20.72 -12.96
C MET A 1 16.76 20.47 -11.73
N ALA A 2 18.07 20.74 -11.73
CA ALA A 2 18.93 20.39 -10.57
C ALA A 2 18.61 21.17 -9.27
N GLU A 3 18.16 22.41 -9.39
CA GLU A 3 17.76 23.23 -8.23
C GLU A 3 16.42 22.75 -7.65
N GLU A 4 15.40 22.54 -8.49
CA GLU A 4 14.10 22.00 -8.08
C GLU A 4 14.20 20.59 -7.47
N GLU A 5 15.06 19.74 -8.03
CA GLU A 5 15.33 18.40 -7.50
C GLU A 5 15.98 18.47 -6.11
N ARG A 6 16.94 19.39 -5.93
CA ARG A 6 17.56 19.65 -4.63
C ARG A 6 16.57 20.20 -3.60
N GLU A 7 15.68 21.11 -4.00
CA GLU A 7 14.62 21.61 -3.12
C GLU A 7 13.68 20.48 -2.69
N LEU A 8 13.31 19.60 -3.62
CA LEU A 8 12.47 18.44 -3.33
C LEU A 8 13.16 17.43 -2.39
N GLU A 9 14.46 17.19 -2.57
CA GLU A 9 15.27 16.34 -1.68
C GLU A 9 15.34 16.91 -0.26
N LEU A 10 15.60 18.22 -0.14
CA LEU A 10 15.61 18.92 1.16
C LEU A 10 14.26 18.82 1.85
N LYS A 11 13.17 19.01 1.11
CA LYS A 11 11.79 18.85 1.60
C LYS A 11 11.53 17.41 2.04
N ALA A 12 11.98 16.42 1.27
CA ALA A 12 11.85 15.00 1.63
C ALA A 12 12.56 14.68 2.95
N ARG A 13 13.82 15.12 3.13
CA ARG A 13 14.55 14.97 4.40
C ARG A 13 13.82 15.65 5.54
N LYS A 14 13.33 16.87 5.33
CA LYS A 14 12.61 17.61 6.38
C LYS A 14 11.33 16.91 6.81
N ILE A 15 10.55 16.41 5.86
CA ILE A 15 9.34 15.61 6.14
C ILE A 15 9.70 14.34 6.93
N TYR A 16 10.75 13.62 6.51
CA TYR A 16 11.21 12.43 7.22
C TYR A 16 11.58 12.74 8.67
N GLU A 17 12.40 13.77 8.90
CA GLU A 17 12.84 14.21 10.24
C GLU A 17 11.65 14.58 11.13
N LEU A 18 10.68 15.36 10.62
CA LEU A 18 9.47 15.76 11.36
C LEU A 18 8.56 14.56 11.68
N LEU A 19 8.48 13.58 10.79
CA LEU A 19 7.73 12.35 11.04
C LEU A 19 8.40 11.47 12.10
N VAL A 20 9.73 11.39 12.10
CA VAL A 20 10.49 10.69 13.15
C VAL A 20 10.32 11.39 14.50
N GLU A 21 10.35 12.72 14.54
CA GLU A 21 10.14 13.47 15.78
C GLU A 21 8.73 13.27 16.36
N GLU A 22 7.70 13.20 15.51
CA GLU A 22 6.30 13.03 15.94
C GLU A 22 5.94 11.58 16.32
N TYR A 23 6.51 10.58 15.63
CA TYR A 23 6.07 9.17 15.73
C TYR A 23 7.16 8.20 16.18
N ASP A 24 8.36 8.70 16.48
CA ASP A 24 9.60 7.94 16.68
C ASP A 24 10.03 7.15 15.44
N GLU A 25 11.27 6.65 15.47
CA GLU A 25 11.76 5.68 14.49
C GLU A 25 11.28 4.27 14.88
N PRO A 26 10.42 3.63 14.06
CA PRO A 26 9.94 2.29 14.37
C PRO A 26 11.05 1.27 14.17
N GLU A 27 11.27 0.43 15.18
CA GLU A 27 12.18 -0.71 15.06
C GLU A 27 11.66 -1.69 14.00
N TRP A 28 12.51 -2.04 13.04
CA TRP A 28 12.21 -3.11 12.11
C TRP A 28 12.27 -4.46 12.84
N ASN A 29 11.09 -5.01 13.15
CA ASN A 29 10.97 -6.29 13.82
C ASN A 29 9.96 -7.18 13.06
N PRO A 30 10.43 -8.07 12.17
CA PRO A 30 9.54 -8.93 11.38
C PRO A 30 8.86 -9.94 12.30
N THR A 31 7.57 -9.77 12.55
CA THR A 31 6.79 -10.67 13.42
C THR A 31 6.35 -11.97 12.73
N ARG A 32 6.69 -12.14 11.44
CA ARG A 32 6.26 -13.27 10.59
C ARG A 32 7.40 -13.68 9.67
N SER A 33 7.44 -14.96 9.32
CA SER A 33 8.27 -15.40 8.20
C SER A 33 7.81 -14.71 6.91
N GLY A 34 8.69 -14.55 5.92
CA GLY A 34 8.30 -13.92 4.66
C GLY A 34 7.22 -14.69 3.90
N PHE A 35 7.16 -16.01 4.09
CA PHE A 35 6.05 -16.82 3.59
C PHE A 35 4.72 -16.49 4.30
N GLU A 36 4.70 -16.44 5.63
CA GLU A 36 3.49 -16.04 6.36
C GLU A 36 3.07 -14.60 6.06
N GLN A 37 4.04 -13.70 5.85
CA GLN A 37 3.77 -12.34 5.39
C GLN A 37 3.12 -12.32 4.01
N LEU A 38 3.53 -13.21 3.09
CA LEU A 38 2.88 -13.36 1.79
C LEU A 38 1.40 -13.74 1.93
N ILE A 39 1.10 -14.77 2.73
CA ILE A 39 -0.28 -15.22 3.00
C ILE A 39 -1.10 -14.12 3.67
N GLN A 40 -0.55 -13.44 4.68
CA GLN A 40 -1.18 -12.30 5.34
C GLN A 40 -1.49 -11.18 4.34
N THR A 41 -0.59 -10.92 3.39
CA THR A 41 -0.79 -9.84 2.42
C THR A 41 -1.86 -10.20 1.39
N ILE A 42 -1.96 -11.46 0.95
CA ILE A 42 -3.08 -11.97 0.13
C ILE A 42 -4.42 -11.76 0.88
N LEU A 43 -4.45 -12.07 2.18
CA LEU A 43 -5.64 -11.88 3.02
C LEU A 43 -6.00 -10.41 3.23
N SER A 44 -5.01 -9.51 3.21
CA SER A 44 -5.21 -8.06 3.38
C SER A 44 -5.81 -7.35 2.17
N ALA A 45 -5.75 -7.96 0.98
CA ALA A 45 -6.27 -7.36 -0.24
C ALA A 45 -7.76 -6.98 -0.08
N ASN A 46 -8.07 -5.70 -0.27
CA ASN A 46 -9.42 -5.12 -0.10
C ASN A 46 -10.05 -5.44 1.27
N THR A 47 -9.27 -5.39 2.34
CA THR A 47 -9.70 -5.75 3.70
C THR A 47 -8.97 -4.89 4.72
N ASN A 48 -9.63 -4.58 5.84
CA ASN A 48 -8.96 -3.89 6.94
C ASN A 48 -8.01 -4.83 7.71
N ASP A 49 -6.97 -4.26 8.32
CA ASP A 49 -5.92 -4.97 9.05
C ASP A 49 -6.47 -5.93 10.12
N ARG A 50 -7.54 -5.53 10.82
CA ARG A 50 -8.17 -6.34 11.87
C ARG A 50 -8.77 -7.63 11.31
N ASN A 51 -9.51 -7.53 10.22
CA ASN A 51 -10.19 -8.67 9.61
C ASN A 51 -9.20 -9.61 8.91
N SER A 52 -8.20 -9.06 8.21
CA SER A 52 -7.17 -9.87 7.56
C SER A 52 -6.30 -10.61 8.59
N GLY A 53 -5.88 -9.93 9.66
CA GLY A 53 -5.16 -10.56 10.78
C GLY A 53 -5.97 -11.66 11.44
N ARG A 54 -7.26 -11.43 11.75
CA ARG A 54 -8.12 -12.47 12.33
C ARG A 54 -8.30 -13.68 11.40
N ALA A 55 -8.44 -13.46 10.09
CA ALA A 55 -8.53 -14.54 9.11
C ALA A 55 -7.24 -15.38 9.06
N PHE A 56 -6.07 -14.74 9.11
CA PHE A 56 -4.78 -15.42 9.16
C PHE A 56 -4.63 -16.30 10.41
N GLU A 57 -4.92 -15.75 11.60
CA GLU A 57 -4.85 -16.51 12.84
C GLU A 57 -5.87 -17.65 12.85
N THR A 58 -7.08 -17.43 12.34
CA THR A 58 -8.12 -18.47 12.24
C THR A 58 -7.66 -19.60 11.32
N LEU A 59 -7.08 -19.28 10.16
CA LEU A 59 -6.53 -20.27 9.23
C LEU A 59 -5.41 -21.08 9.90
N LYS A 60 -4.45 -20.40 10.53
CA LYS A 60 -3.33 -21.06 11.22
C LYS A 60 -3.81 -21.96 12.34
N MET A 61 -4.72 -21.50 13.19
CA MET A 61 -5.28 -22.32 14.28
C MET A 61 -6.06 -23.52 13.76
N ARG A 62 -6.90 -23.35 12.74
CA ARG A 62 -7.75 -24.42 12.19
C ARG A 62 -6.93 -25.60 11.67
N PHE A 63 -5.78 -25.31 11.09
CA PHE A 63 -4.88 -26.31 10.51
C PHE A 63 -3.63 -26.54 11.36
N ALA A 64 -3.65 -26.19 12.66
CA ALA A 64 -2.55 -26.37 13.61
C ALA A 64 -1.18 -25.83 13.14
N GLY A 65 -1.18 -24.81 12.28
CA GLY A 65 0.02 -24.26 11.65
C GLY A 65 0.65 -25.12 10.56
N ASP A 66 0.02 -26.23 10.16
CA ASP A 66 0.46 -27.10 9.07
C ASP A 66 -0.04 -26.57 7.73
N TRP A 67 0.89 -26.00 6.97
CA TRP A 67 0.60 -25.43 5.65
C TRP A 67 0.40 -26.50 4.56
N ASP A 68 0.87 -27.75 4.74
CA ASP A 68 0.52 -28.85 3.84
C ASP A 68 -0.92 -29.31 4.06
N ALA A 69 -1.38 -29.30 5.31
CA ALA A 69 -2.79 -29.51 5.62
C ALA A 69 -3.67 -28.43 5.00
N VAL A 70 -3.26 -27.15 5.04
CA VAL A 70 -3.98 -26.07 4.33
C VAL A 70 -4.01 -26.32 2.82
N ARG A 71 -2.89 -26.76 2.22
CA ARG A 71 -2.78 -27.01 0.77
C ARG A 71 -3.72 -28.13 0.30
N THR A 72 -3.84 -29.19 1.09
CA THR A 72 -4.57 -30.41 0.73
C THR A 72 -6.01 -30.46 1.24
N ALA A 73 -6.39 -29.53 2.12
CA ALA A 73 -7.75 -29.44 2.66
C ALA A 73 -8.80 -29.13 1.57
N PRO A 74 -10.06 -29.55 1.78
CA PRO A 74 -11.17 -29.09 0.96
C PRO A 74 -11.23 -27.57 0.91
N LEU A 75 -11.37 -27.00 -0.29
CA LEU A 75 -11.35 -25.56 -0.51
C LEU A 75 -12.39 -24.80 0.33
N GLU A 76 -13.55 -25.42 0.61
CA GLU A 76 -14.58 -24.83 1.46
C GLU A 76 -14.14 -24.64 2.92
N GLU A 77 -13.29 -25.51 3.46
CA GLU A 77 -12.76 -25.34 4.82
C GLU A 77 -11.83 -24.13 4.93
N ILE A 78 -11.08 -23.86 3.87
CA ILE A 78 -10.20 -22.69 3.76
C ILE A 78 -11.05 -21.43 3.62
N LYS A 79 -12.04 -21.44 2.72
CA LYS A 79 -13.00 -20.33 2.54
C LYS A 79 -13.70 -19.99 3.84
N ASP A 80 -14.13 -21.00 4.59
CA ASP A 80 -14.74 -20.84 5.91
C ASP A 80 -13.79 -20.15 6.89
N ALA A 81 -12.54 -20.61 6.98
CA ALA A 81 -11.54 -20.09 7.90
C ALA A 81 -11.23 -18.61 7.63
N ILE A 82 -11.18 -18.22 6.35
CA ILE A 82 -10.79 -16.87 5.93
C ILE A 82 -11.99 -15.96 5.65
N ARG A 83 -13.23 -16.43 5.87
CA ARG A 83 -14.47 -15.70 5.51
C ARG A 83 -14.49 -14.26 6.01
N THR A 84 -13.95 -14.03 7.21
CA THR A 84 -13.90 -12.70 7.83
C THR A 84 -13.06 -11.68 7.06
N ALA A 85 -12.13 -12.12 6.20
CA ALA A 85 -11.38 -11.27 5.30
C ALA A 85 -12.16 -10.86 4.04
N GLY A 86 -13.36 -11.39 3.79
CA GLY A 86 -14.09 -11.11 2.54
C GLY A 86 -13.35 -11.59 1.29
N MET A 87 -14.00 -11.54 0.12
CA MET A 87 -13.44 -12.05 -1.15
C MET A 87 -12.82 -13.46 -1.03
N TYR A 88 -13.35 -14.28 -0.10
CA TYR A 88 -12.77 -15.59 0.23
C TYR A 88 -12.84 -16.55 -0.95
N ASN A 89 -13.79 -16.37 -1.87
CA ASN A 89 -13.87 -17.13 -3.12
C ASN A 89 -12.68 -16.89 -4.04
N GLN A 90 -12.07 -15.71 -4.02
CA GLN A 90 -10.84 -15.41 -4.76
C GLN A 90 -9.59 -15.74 -3.94
N LYS A 91 -9.59 -15.38 -2.64
CA LYS A 91 -8.41 -15.53 -1.77
C LYS A 91 -8.07 -16.98 -1.45
N ALA A 92 -9.06 -17.85 -1.22
CA ALA A 92 -8.78 -19.24 -0.87
C ALA A 92 -8.07 -20.01 -2.00
N PRO A 93 -8.51 -19.94 -3.28
CA PRO A 93 -7.76 -20.51 -4.39
C PRO A 93 -6.33 -19.96 -4.51
N HIS A 94 -6.14 -18.64 -4.35
CA HIS A 94 -4.80 -18.05 -4.42
C HIS A 94 -3.86 -18.57 -3.32
N ILE A 95 -4.37 -18.77 -2.11
CA ILE A 95 -3.59 -19.35 -1.00
C ILE A 95 -3.18 -20.79 -1.35
N VAL A 96 -4.12 -21.63 -1.79
CA VAL A 96 -3.84 -23.02 -2.18
C VAL A 96 -2.82 -23.07 -3.33
N GLU A 97 -3.02 -22.28 -4.39
CA GLU A 97 -2.11 -22.24 -5.52
C GLU A 97 -0.71 -21.72 -5.14
N THR A 98 -0.61 -20.75 -4.23
CA THR A 98 0.68 -20.31 -3.66
C THR A 98 1.39 -21.46 -2.95
N LEU A 99 0.66 -22.24 -2.14
CA LEU A 99 1.20 -23.41 -1.45
C LEU A 99 1.63 -24.50 -2.44
N GLU A 100 0.84 -24.76 -3.50
CA GLU A 100 1.18 -25.72 -4.55
C GLU A 100 2.44 -25.34 -5.32
N ILE A 101 2.63 -24.05 -5.64
CA ILE A 101 3.86 -23.55 -6.27
C ILE A 101 5.06 -23.83 -5.37
N LEU A 102 4.99 -23.45 -4.08
CA LEU A 102 6.09 -23.64 -3.14
C LEU A 102 6.41 -25.11 -2.88
N HIS A 103 5.37 -25.94 -2.72
CA HIS A 103 5.52 -27.38 -2.53
C HIS A 103 6.24 -28.03 -3.72
N ARG A 104 5.80 -27.73 -4.95
CA ARG A 104 6.40 -28.28 -6.18
C ARG A 104 7.85 -27.84 -6.38
N GLU A 105 8.19 -26.61 -6.04
CA GLU A 105 9.54 -26.08 -6.30
C GLU A 105 10.56 -26.43 -5.23
N LYS A 106 10.13 -26.49 -3.96
CA LYS A 106 11.05 -26.56 -2.81
C LYS A 106 10.71 -27.65 -1.81
N GLY A 107 9.53 -28.28 -1.90
CA GLY A 107 9.05 -29.27 -0.92
C GLY A 107 8.82 -28.70 0.49
N ARG A 108 8.80 -27.37 0.64
CA ARG A 108 8.69 -26.66 1.92
C ARG A 108 8.06 -25.28 1.75
N TYR A 109 7.41 -24.78 2.80
CA TYR A 109 6.70 -23.49 2.81
C TYR A 109 7.55 -22.39 3.43
N ASN A 110 8.57 -21.93 2.71
CA ASN A 110 9.36 -20.78 3.12
C ASN A 110 9.80 -19.95 1.91
N LEU A 111 10.27 -18.74 2.20
CA LEU A 111 10.74 -17.77 1.21
C LEU A 111 12.13 -17.23 1.57
N ASP A 112 12.90 -17.93 2.40
CA ASP A 112 14.17 -17.41 2.96
C ASP A 112 15.19 -16.99 1.89
N HIS A 113 15.21 -17.73 0.78
CA HIS A 113 16.05 -17.43 -0.40
C HIS A 113 15.76 -16.06 -1.03
N VAL A 114 14.61 -15.45 -0.76
CA VAL A 114 14.29 -14.08 -1.19
C VAL A 114 15.30 -13.10 -0.59
N ARG A 115 15.83 -13.35 0.62
CA ARG A 115 16.85 -12.51 1.27
C ARG A 115 18.13 -12.34 0.44
N GLU A 116 18.45 -13.32 -0.39
CA GLU A 116 19.66 -13.37 -1.21
C GLU A 116 19.45 -12.76 -2.61
N MET A 117 18.22 -12.39 -2.96
CA MET A 117 17.89 -11.80 -4.24
C MET A 117 18.09 -10.29 -4.24
N ALA A 118 18.49 -9.74 -5.39
CA ALA A 118 18.40 -8.29 -5.61
C ALA A 118 16.94 -7.81 -5.52
N PRO A 119 16.64 -6.61 -4.97
CA PRO A 119 15.27 -6.16 -4.71
C PRO A 119 14.32 -6.26 -5.92
N ALA A 120 14.76 -5.86 -7.11
CA ALA A 120 13.95 -5.94 -8.33
C ALA A 120 13.63 -7.40 -8.74
N ALA A 121 14.60 -8.31 -8.60
CA ALA A 121 14.41 -9.73 -8.88
C ALA A 121 13.49 -10.39 -7.84
N ALA A 122 13.68 -10.04 -6.56
CA ALA A 122 12.82 -10.46 -5.45
C ALA A 122 11.37 -10.01 -5.67
N GLN A 123 11.16 -8.77 -6.12
CA GLN A 123 9.84 -8.24 -6.40
C GLN A 123 9.16 -8.97 -7.57
N THR A 124 9.91 -9.25 -8.64
CA THR A 124 9.42 -10.01 -9.80
C THR A 124 9.07 -11.45 -9.40
N TYR A 125 9.93 -12.08 -8.59
CA TYR A 125 9.69 -13.40 -8.04
C TYR A 125 8.40 -13.47 -7.21
N LEU A 126 8.15 -12.49 -6.33
CA LEU A 126 6.93 -12.46 -5.52
C LEU A 126 5.67 -12.22 -6.37
N GLN A 127 5.75 -11.42 -7.43
CA GLN A 127 4.61 -11.09 -8.29
C GLN A 127 4.07 -12.28 -9.11
N ARG A 128 4.81 -13.39 -9.20
CA ARG A 128 4.31 -14.60 -9.86
C ARG A 128 3.24 -15.33 -9.04
N PHE A 129 3.14 -15.06 -7.74
CA PHE A 129 2.15 -15.69 -6.88
C PHE A 129 0.76 -15.07 -7.13
N PRO A 130 -0.31 -15.87 -7.14
CA PRO A 130 -1.65 -15.39 -7.45
C PRO A 130 -2.14 -14.36 -6.42
N GLY A 131 -2.71 -13.26 -6.91
CA GLY A 131 -3.15 -12.15 -6.06
C GLY A 131 -2.03 -11.24 -5.55
N VAL A 132 -0.78 -11.43 -5.98
CA VAL A 132 0.37 -10.63 -5.57
C VAL A 132 0.74 -9.63 -6.66
N GLY A 133 0.26 -8.40 -6.52
CA GLY A 133 0.67 -7.29 -7.38
C GLY A 133 1.94 -6.59 -6.87
N HIS A 134 2.40 -5.58 -7.62
CA HIS A 134 3.59 -4.78 -7.31
C HIS A 134 3.62 -4.26 -5.86
N LYS A 135 2.53 -3.65 -5.40
CA LYS A 135 2.39 -3.15 -4.01
C LYS A 135 2.50 -4.26 -2.98
N THR A 136 1.80 -5.39 -3.20
CA THR A 136 1.79 -6.55 -2.29
C THR A 136 3.20 -7.12 -2.15
N ALA A 137 3.92 -7.25 -3.27
CA ALA A 137 5.32 -7.68 -3.26
C ALA A 137 6.20 -6.71 -2.46
N SER A 138 6.08 -5.40 -2.68
CA SER A 138 6.84 -4.40 -1.90
C SER A 138 6.57 -4.47 -0.39
N ILE A 139 5.34 -4.74 0.04
CA ILE A 139 5.02 -4.94 1.46
C ILE A 139 5.80 -6.14 2.02
N VAL A 140 5.81 -7.27 1.31
CA VAL A 140 6.54 -8.46 1.75
C VAL A 140 8.04 -8.19 1.84
N LEU A 141 8.62 -7.54 0.82
CA LEU A 141 10.04 -7.18 0.80
C LEU A 141 10.44 -6.27 1.96
N LEU A 142 9.66 -5.20 2.18
CA LEU A 142 9.96 -4.22 3.21
C LEU A 142 9.74 -4.80 4.62
N PHE A 143 8.58 -5.38 4.89
CA PHE A 143 8.21 -5.81 6.24
C PHE A 143 8.83 -7.13 6.67
N ALA A 144 9.03 -8.09 5.75
CA ALA A 144 9.59 -9.40 6.12
C ALA A 144 11.11 -9.48 5.95
N TYR A 145 11.68 -8.71 5.02
CA TYR A 145 13.10 -8.83 4.69
C TYR A 145 13.91 -7.55 4.95
N GLY A 146 13.27 -6.41 5.22
CA GLY A 146 13.96 -5.14 5.39
C GLY A 146 14.59 -4.64 4.09
N MET A 147 14.10 -5.13 2.94
CA MET A 147 14.63 -4.74 1.64
C MET A 147 14.09 -3.40 1.19
N ALA A 148 14.90 -2.70 0.40
CA ALA A 148 14.60 -1.43 -0.24
C ALA A 148 13.46 -1.54 -1.27
N ALA A 149 12.23 -1.53 -0.79
CA ALA A 149 11.04 -1.42 -1.60
C ALA A 149 10.08 -0.49 -0.88
N PHE A 150 9.64 0.60 -1.52
CA PHE A 150 8.72 1.54 -0.91
C PHE A 150 7.25 1.29 -1.33
N PRO A 151 6.42 0.58 -0.53
CA PRO A 151 5.03 0.35 -0.87
C PRO A 151 4.19 1.62 -0.70
N VAL A 152 3.38 1.91 -1.71
CA VAL A 152 2.46 3.06 -1.71
C VAL A 152 1.04 2.55 -1.48
N ASP A 153 0.48 2.86 -0.31
CA ASP A 153 -0.94 2.63 -0.01
C ASP A 153 -1.76 3.92 -0.16
N THR A 154 -3.05 3.87 0.19
CA THR A 154 -3.95 5.02 0.07
C THR A 154 -3.63 6.15 1.06
N HIS A 155 -2.96 5.85 2.18
CA HIS A 155 -2.48 6.85 3.14
C HIS A 155 -1.21 7.51 2.62
N VAL A 156 -0.20 6.71 2.25
CA VAL A 156 1.06 7.17 1.66
C VAL A 156 0.78 8.02 0.42
N GLN A 157 -0.05 7.53 -0.51
CA GLN A 157 -0.43 8.27 -1.72
C GLN A 157 -1.03 9.64 -1.39
N ARG A 158 -2.07 9.67 -0.54
CA ARG A 158 -2.77 10.92 -0.19
C ARG A 158 -1.85 11.90 0.51
N VAL A 159 -1.07 11.44 1.49
CA VAL A 159 -0.17 12.29 2.27
C VAL A 159 0.91 12.86 1.35
N THR A 160 1.56 12.01 0.53
CA THR A 160 2.57 12.44 -0.46
C THR A 160 2.02 13.52 -1.41
N GLN A 161 0.83 13.30 -1.98
CA GLN A 161 0.20 14.24 -2.90
C GLN A 161 -0.19 15.57 -2.23
N ARG A 162 -0.61 15.55 -0.96
CA ARG A 162 -0.94 16.77 -0.20
C ARG A 162 0.30 17.53 0.24
N LEU A 163 1.40 16.84 0.50
CA LEU A 163 2.69 17.45 0.80
C LEU A 163 3.34 18.09 -0.44
N GLY A 164 2.83 17.84 -1.65
CA GLY A 164 3.44 18.35 -2.87
C GLY A 164 4.68 17.60 -3.33
N MET A 165 4.98 16.45 -2.70
CA MET A 165 6.08 15.58 -3.14
C MET A 165 5.82 14.98 -4.53
N SER A 166 4.55 14.87 -4.92
CA SER A 166 4.13 14.44 -6.23
C SER A 166 2.88 15.21 -6.66
N GLY A 167 2.62 15.31 -7.96
CA GLY A 167 1.38 15.91 -8.45
C GLY A 167 0.11 15.21 -7.93
N ARG A 168 -1.00 15.94 -7.85
CA ARG A 168 -2.27 15.50 -7.23
C ARG A 168 -2.87 14.23 -7.86
N ARG A 169 -2.52 13.95 -9.12
CA ARG A 169 -2.96 12.76 -9.87
C ARG A 169 -1.83 11.76 -10.12
N ALA A 170 -0.69 11.89 -9.46
CA ALA A 170 0.43 10.96 -9.60
C ALA A 170 0.01 9.53 -9.27
N SER A 171 0.47 8.58 -10.08
CA SER A 171 0.27 7.16 -9.84
C SER A 171 1.09 6.67 -8.63
N THR A 172 0.76 5.49 -8.12
CA THR A 172 1.51 4.84 -7.04
C THR A 172 2.98 4.60 -7.42
N GLU A 173 3.26 4.30 -8.68
CA GLU A 173 4.60 4.08 -9.21
C GLU A 173 5.38 5.39 -9.22
N LYS A 174 4.78 6.50 -9.65
CA LYS A 174 5.45 7.80 -9.63
C LYS A 174 5.74 8.26 -8.20
N ILE A 175 4.82 8.04 -7.27
CA ILE A 175 5.03 8.34 -5.85
C ILE A 175 6.17 7.51 -5.26
N LYS A 176 6.21 6.21 -5.58
CA LYS A 176 7.31 5.32 -5.18
C LYS A 176 8.64 5.87 -5.68
N SER A 177 8.75 6.15 -6.98
CA SER A 177 9.99 6.68 -7.58
C SER A 177 10.45 7.97 -6.91
N VAL A 178 9.53 8.92 -6.62
CA VAL A 178 9.90 10.16 -5.92
C VAL A 178 10.56 9.86 -4.58
N TRP A 179 9.96 9.02 -3.73
CA TRP A 179 10.56 8.76 -2.41
C TRP A 179 11.88 8.00 -2.50
N GLU A 180 12.01 7.09 -3.45
CA GLU A 180 13.24 6.32 -3.65
C GLU A 180 14.37 7.13 -4.29
N GLU A 181 14.04 8.17 -5.06
CA GLU A 181 15.02 9.10 -5.63
C GLU A 181 15.48 10.13 -4.59
N MET A 182 14.61 10.53 -3.66
CA MET A 182 14.87 11.64 -2.73
C MET A 182 15.42 11.22 -1.36
N LEU A 183 15.35 9.94 -0.99
CA LEU A 183 15.78 9.47 0.33
C LEU A 183 16.56 8.14 0.23
N PRO A 184 17.51 7.90 1.14
CA PRO A 184 18.28 6.66 1.14
C PRO A 184 17.44 5.47 1.60
N GLU A 185 17.79 4.26 1.13
CA GLU A 185 17.00 3.03 1.26
C GLU A 185 16.67 2.66 2.71
N GLU A 186 17.55 2.99 3.66
CA GLU A 186 17.40 2.70 5.09
C GLU A 186 16.19 3.42 5.70
N THR A 187 15.75 4.54 5.09
CA THR A 187 14.62 5.34 5.57
C THR A 187 13.27 4.74 5.20
N TYR A 188 13.20 3.85 4.21
CA TYR A 188 11.93 3.46 3.58
C TYR A 188 10.96 2.81 4.55
N TYR A 189 11.46 1.97 5.47
CA TYR A 189 10.61 1.33 6.48
C TYR A 189 9.99 2.36 7.42
N CYS A 190 10.84 3.19 8.02
CA CYS A 190 10.44 4.24 8.94
C CYS A 190 9.46 5.21 8.28
N LEU A 191 9.82 5.72 7.10
CA LEU A 191 9.00 6.66 6.33
C LEU A 191 7.63 6.06 5.99
N HIS A 192 7.59 4.81 5.49
CA HIS A 192 6.34 4.15 5.13
C HIS A 192 5.42 4.02 6.35
N VAL A 193 5.95 3.51 7.47
CA VAL A 193 5.19 3.33 8.72
C VAL A 193 4.66 4.67 9.24
N ASN A 194 5.51 5.70 9.28
CA ASN A 194 5.14 7.00 9.83
C ASN A 194 4.18 7.77 8.92
N LEU A 195 4.28 7.65 7.59
CA LEU A 195 3.28 8.18 6.66
C LEU A 195 1.91 7.52 6.83
N ILE A 196 1.86 6.21 7.09
CA ILE A 196 0.60 5.51 7.40
C ILE A 196 0.04 6.02 8.74
N ARG A 197 0.86 6.09 9.79
CA ARG A 197 0.46 6.61 11.11
C ARG A 197 -0.13 8.02 10.96
N HIS A 198 0.61 8.91 10.33
CA HIS A 198 0.20 10.29 10.06
C HIS A 198 -1.07 10.39 9.23
N GLY A 199 -1.18 9.59 8.16
CA GLY A 199 -2.37 9.55 7.32
C GLY A 199 -3.61 9.01 8.03
N ARG A 200 -3.45 8.20 9.09
CA ARG A 200 -4.56 7.68 9.90
C ARG A 200 -4.95 8.65 11.01
N SER A 201 -3.98 9.23 11.71
CA SER A 201 -4.21 10.08 12.88
C SER A 201 -4.52 11.53 12.50
N VAL A 202 -3.77 12.14 11.58
CA VAL A 202 -3.78 13.59 11.33
C VAL A 202 -4.34 13.88 9.93
N CYS A 203 -3.70 13.37 8.89
CA CYS A 203 -4.01 13.68 7.50
C CYS A 203 -5.09 12.74 6.92
N SER A 204 -6.26 12.73 7.58
CA SER A 204 -7.40 11.89 7.17
C SER A 204 -7.97 12.32 5.81
N ALA A 205 -8.65 11.41 5.10
CA ALA A 205 -9.14 11.68 3.76
C ALA A 205 -10.19 12.79 3.69
N ARG A 206 -11.12 12.83 4.66
CA ARG A 206 -12.25 13.76 4.66
C ARG A 206 -11.97 15.06 5.41
N THR A 207 -11.52 14.95 6.66
CA THR A 207 -11.36 16.09 7.57
C THR A 207 -9.96 16.00 8.20
N PRO A 208 -8.89 16.38 7.47
CA PRO A 208 -7.55 16.39 8.03
C PRO A 208 -7.44 17.41 9.17
N ARG A 209 -6.61 17.11 10.18
CA ARG A 209 -6.40 17.97 11.34
C ARG A 209 -5.20 18.91 11.12
N CYS A 210 -5.24 19.74 10.08
CA CYS A 210 -4.10 20.57 9.65
C CYS A 210 -3.57 21.49 10.76
N ALA A 211 -4.45 22.01 11.63
CA ALA A 211 -4.07 22.90 12.73
C ALA A 211 -3.10 22.27 13.76
N VAL A 212 -2.98 20.95 13.81
CA VAL A 212 -2.08 20.22 14.71
C VAL A 212 -1.08 19.35 13.93
N CYS A 213 -0.94 19.57 12.62
CA CYS A 213 -0.10 18.75 11.76
C CYS A 213 1.37 19.16 11.89
N CYS A 214 2.27 18.22 12.23
CA CYS A 214 3.71 18.47 12.26
C CYS A 214 4.31 18.83 10.90
N LEU A 215 3.62 18.52 9.80
CA LEU A 215 4.08 18.78 8.43
C LEU A 215 3.45 20.03 7.81
N ASN A 216 2.77 20.87 8.60
CA ASN A 216 1.90 21.93 8.07
C ASN A 216 2.65 22.97 7.23
N ASP A 217 3.85 23.35 7.67
CA ASP A 217 4.68 24.36 7.00
C ASP A 217 5.29 23.85 5.69
N GLU A 218 5.39 22.53 5.54
CA GLU A 218 5.90 21.85 4.34
C GLU A 218 4.76 21.40 3.39
N CYS A 219 3.50 21.70 3.71
CA CYS A 219 2.34 21.09 3.05
C CYS A 219 1.66 22.00 2.02
N ASP A 220 1.87 21.73 0.75
CA ASP A 220 1.24 22.43 -0.39
C ASP A 220 -0.28 22.50 -0.30
N TYR A 221 -0.93 21.44 0.19
CA TYR A 221 -2.38 21.41 0.42
C TYR A 221 -2.84 22.44 1.45
N ASN A 222 -2.06 22.69 2.50
CA ASN A 222 -2.41 23.66 3.54
C ASN A 222 -2.10 25.10 3.11
N VAL A 223 -0.97 25.33 2.46
CA VAL A 223 -0.56 26.68 2.02
C VAL A 223 -1.12 27.05 0.64
N HIS A 224 -1.95 26.19 0.03
CA HIS A 224 -2.52 26.37 -1.30
C HIS A 224 -1.46 26.66 -2.37
N ALA A 225 -0.43 25.81 -2.43
CA ALA A 225 0.63 25.88 -3.44
C ALA A 225 0.57 24.70 -4.43
N GLY A 226 1.35 24.79 -5.52
CA GLY A 226 1.41 23.75 -6.55
C GLY A 226 0.05 23.42 -7.18
N ASP A 227 -0.26 22.14 -7.34
CA ASP A 227 -1.54 21.63 -7.84
C ASP A 227 -2.76 21.95 -6.95
N TRP A 228 -2.52 22.53 -5.75
CA TRP A 228 -3.53 22.94 -4.78
C TRP A 228 -3.72 24.45 -4.67
N GLY A 229 -2.98 25.24 -5.47
CA GLY A 229 -3.24 26.67 -5.65
C GLY A 229 -4.66 26.94 -6.12
N GLU A 230 -5.13 28.17 -5.95
CA GLU A 230 -6.47 28.59 -6.39
C GLU A 230 -6.70 28.12 -7.82
N VAL A 231 -7.45 27.02 -7.96
CA VAL A 231 -8.12 26.69 -9.20
C VAL A 231 -9.09 27.83 -9.36
N LEU A 232 -8.72 28.84 -10.18
CA LEU A 232 -9.65 29.86 -10.64
C LEU A 232 -10.95 29.13 -10.97
N PRO A 233 -12.09 29.53 -10.38
CA PRO A 233 -13.34 28.82 -10.63
C PRO A 233 -13.54 28.76 -12.14
N ASP A 234 -13.61 27.55 -12.65
CA ASP A 234 -13.83 27.20 -14.05
C ASP A 234 -15.14 27.87 -14.51
N GLN A 235 -15.03 29.12 -14.96
CA GLN A 235 -16.05 29.77 -15.75
C GLN A 235 -16.01 29.01 -17.07
N GLU A 236 -17.06 28.23 -17.34
CA GLU A 236 -17.32 27.48 -18.59
C GLU A 236 -17.02 25.97 -18.59
N SER A 237 -17.80 25.20 -17.82
CA SER A 237 -18.37 23.96 -18.37
C SER A 237 -19.67 23.54 -17.67
N ARG A 238 -20.63 24.47 -17.54
CA ARG A 238 -22.04 24.05 -17.47
C ARG A 238 -22.44 23.57 -18.86
N THR A 239 -22.31 22.27 -19.07
CA THR A 239 -22.99 21.52 -20.13
C THR A 239 -24.40 22.07 -20.30
N GLN A 240 -24.64 22.72 -21.44
CA GLN A 240 -25.98 23.03 -21.90
C GLN A 240 -26.73 21.69 -22.04
N LYS A 241 -27.65 21.42 -21.11
CA LYS A 241 -28.69 20.42 -21.35
C LYS A 241 -29.51 20.94 -22.52
N LYS A 242 -29.36 20.28 -23.67
CA LYS A 242 -30.24 20.44 -24.83
C LYS A 242 -31.69 20.25 -24.33
N PRO A 243 -32.61 21.20 -24.57
CA PRO A 243 -33.99 21.02 -24.17
C PRO A 243 -34.60 19.82 -24.91
N PRO A 244 -35.52 19.09 -24.28
CA PRO A 244 -36.22 18.00 -24.95
C PRO A 244 -37.04 18.55 -26.11
N ASP A 245 -36.92 17.91 -27.28
CA ASP A 245 -37.74 18.21 -28.46
C ASP A 245 -39.22 18.08 -28.10
N ALA A 246 -39.95 19.19 -28.30
CA ALA A 246 -41.39 19.27 -28.19
C ALA A 246 -41.97 19.54 -29.57
N SER A 247 -42.46 18.48 -30.23
CA SER A 247 -43.40 18.56 -31.36
C SER A 247 -43.95 17.14 -31.62
N THR A 248 -45.19 16.86 -31.19
CA THR A 248 -46.38 16.70 -32.07
C THR A 248 -46.19 15.61 -33.14
N GLY A 249 -46.88 14.48 -33.14
CA GLY A 249 -48.33 14.31 -33.07
C GLY A 249 -48.87 14.04 -34.48
N GLY A 250 -49.60 12.93 -34.67
CA GLY A 250 -50.59 12.81 -35.74
C GLY A 250 -50.39 11.70 -36.78
N ILE A 251 -51.32 10.73 -36.71
CA ILE A 251 -51.80 9.76 -37.71
C ILE A 251 -50.91 8.53 -37.97
#